data_AF-A0AAW2XSM8-F1
#
_entry.id   AF-A0AAW2XSM8-F1
#
_cell.length_a   1.000
_cell.length_b   1.000
_cell.length_c   1.000
_cell.angle_alpha   90.00
_cell.angle_beta   90.00
_cell.angle_gamma   90.00
#
_symmetry.space_group_name_H-M   'P 1'
#
loop_
_entity.id
_entity.type
_entity.pdbx_description
1 polymer ?
#
loop_
_entity_poly.entity_id
_entity_poly.type
_entity_poly.pdbx_seq_one_letter_code
_entity_poly.pdbx_strand_id
1 'polypeptide(L)'
;MVLETVVDHHPNSSFMTSFLRQCGGYAVIDGLATELERHGADLNDPLWSAKCLINSPHLIRSKLYMQASSANMNVACKQVHLDYLEAGANIIISASYQATLQGFEAKGLSRKEGEALLEKSVKIACEARDIYYDRATKGSWDISGDVLTRQQHPVLVAASVGSYGAYLADGSEYSGIYGDNIGLETLKDFHRRRVQVLAESGADLIAFETIPNKLEAKAYAELLEEEAVNIPAWFSFSSKDGINAVSGDPIQDCALIADSCEQVVAVGVNCTPPRFIHGLIQSIQTVTAKPILVYPNSGETYDASRKEWVFTKHGLMGDAAVLTKLIDKYSQMGSSESLEYAQKAFKIFKNIRDCRSSIIYLYNSLIRGSSSVGAFDEAVLLYVDMLFEGVAPDNYTYPFVLSACAKGLRLSEGVQLHGSVVKMGFHSDIFVLNSLIYCYGECGEIDRARKVFDEMCERNVVSWTSLICGYARRERHKEAVSLFFKMVEEGN
;
A
#
# COMPACT_ATOMS: atom_id res chain seq x y z
N MET A 1 10.71 -12.70 1.22
CA MET A 1 11.99 -11.96 1.11
C MET A 1 13.08 -13.01 1.21
N VAL A 2 14.06 -13.03 0.29
CA VAL A 2 14.96 -14.18 0.08
C VAL A 2 16.41 -13.71 0.10
N LEU A 3 17.25 -14.40 0.87
CA LEU A 3 18.70 -14.24 0.91
C LEU A 3 19.32 -15.39 0.10
N GLU A 4 19.95 -15.18 -1.07
CA GLU A 4 20.48 -16.28 -1.91
C GLU A 4 22.03 -16.37 -1.86
N THR A 5 22.58 -17.59 -1.91
CA THR A 5 24.03 -17.84 -2.05
C THR A 5 24.51 -17.80 -3.51
N VAL A 6 25.65 -17.14 -3.76
CA VAL A 6 26.49 -17.37 -4.96
C VAL A 6 27.66 -18.29 -4.55
N VAL A 7 28.03 -19.24 -5.41
CA VAL A 7 28.91 -20.39 -5.09
C VAL A 7 30.41 -20.01 -4.96
N ASP A 8 31.01 -20.31 -3.77
CA ASP A 8 32.41 -20.65 -3.38
C ASP A 8 33.63 -19.78 -3.83
N HIS A 9 34.73 -19.52 -3.09
CA HIS A 9 35.36 -20.03 -1.84
C HIS A 9 36.10 -18.87 -1.11
N HIS A 10 35.81 -18.59 0.18
CA HIS A 10 36.74 -17.85 1.07
C HIS A 10 36.55 -18.25 2.56
N PRO A 11 37.63 -18.28 3.40
CA PRO A 11 37.63 -19.03 4.67
C PRO A 11 36.88 -18.38 5.86
N ASN A 12 36.48 -17.11 5.79
CA ASN A 12 35.76 -16.42 6.89
C ASN A 12 34.26 -16.21 6.62
N SER A 13 33.69 -16.72 5.51
CA SER A 13 32.25 -16.63 5.20
C SER A 13 31.39 -17.77 5.78
N SER A 14 31.94 -18.57 6.71
CA SER A 14 31.36 -19.86 7.09
C SER A 14 30.05 -19.77 7.85
N PHE A 15 29.84 -18.76 8.71
CA PHE A 15 28.64 -18.65 9.54
C PHE A 15 27.37 -18.51 8.69
N MET A 16 27.27 -17.43 7.91
CA MET A 16 26.08 -17.15 7.10
C MET A 16 25.92 -18.18 5.98
N THR A 17 27.02 -18.60 5.34
CA THR A 17 26.97 -19.63 4.29
C THR A 17 26.51 -20.99 4.84
N SER A 18 26.94 -21.38 6.04
CA SER A 18 26.48 -22.60 6.72
C SER A 18 25.01 -22.49 7.10
N PHE A 19 24.59 -21.35 7.64
CA PHE A 19 23.18 -21.09 7.97
C PHE A 19 22.29 -21.21 6.72
N LEU A 20 22.65 -20.54 5.63
CA LEU A 20 21.89 -20.60 4.38
C LEU A 20 21.84 -22.04 3.82
N ARG A 21 22.93 -22.80 3.94
CA ARG A 21 22.94 -24.22 3.54
C ARG A 21 21.95 -25.04 4.36
N GLN A 22 21.83 -24.80 5.66
CA GLN A 22 20.84 -25.46 6.52
C GLN A 22 19.41 -25.05 6.17
N CYS A 23 19.20 -23.82 5.68
CA CYS A 23 17.90 -23.32 5.22
C CYS A 23 17.56 -23.71 3.77
N GLY A 24 18.40 -24.49 3.09
CA GLY A 24 18.14 -24.95 1.71
C GLY A 24 18.65 -24.01 0.61
N GLY A 25 19.67 -23.20 0.91
CA GLY A 25 20.31 -22.26 -0.02
C GLY A 25 19.79 -20.82 0.08
N TYR A 26 18.71 -20.60 0.83
CA TYR A 26 18.21 -19.27 1.13
C TYR A 26 17.57 -19.15 2.51
N ALA A 27 17.47 -17.92 3.02
CA ALA A 27 16.78 -17.62 4.28
C ALA A 27 15.71 -16.53 4.07
N VAL A 28 14.61 -16.64 4.82
CA VAL A 28 13.53 -15.65 4.84
C VAL A 28 13.65 -14.74 6.05
N ILE A 29 13.57 -13.43 5.83
CA ILE A 29 13.63 -12.39 6.86
C ILE A 29 12.23 -11.86 7.15
N ASP A 30 11.96 -11.47 8.39
CA ASP A 30 10.69 -10.85 8.81
C ASP A 30 10.48 -9.41 8.29
N GLY A 31 9.29 -8.87 8.54
CA GLY A 31 8.86 -7.52 8.16
C GLY A 31 8.19 -6.79 9.33
N LEU A 32 8.97 -6.48 10.36
CA LEU A 32 8.46 -6.08 11.68
C LEU A 32 7.52 -4.85 11.67
N ALA A 33 7.88 -3.77 10.97
CA ALA A 33 7.14 -2.51 11.01
C ALA A 33 5.70 -2.65 10.50
N THR A 34 5.51 -3.21 9.30
CA THR A 34 4.19 -3.35 8.66
C THR A 34 3.21 -4.17 9.49
N GLU A 35 3.70 -5.19 10.20
CA GLU A 35 2.83 -6.02 11.03
C GLU A 35 2.50 -5.36 12.36
N LEU A 36 3.42 -4.58 12.96
CA LEU A 36 3.11 -3.75 14.13
C LEU A 36 2.00 -2.73 13.82
N GLU A 37 2.01 -2.09 12.65
CA GLU A 37 0.94 -1.19 12.20
C GLU A 37 -0.41 -1.91 12.06
N ARG A 38 -0.41 -3.10 11.45
CA ARG A 38 -1.61 -3.95 11.34
C ARG A 38 -2.19 -4.35 12.69
N HIS A 39 -1.35 -4.43 13.72
CA HIS A 39 -1.75 -4.68 15.10
C HIS A 39 -2.06 -3.41 15.90
N GLY A 40 -2.17 -2.26 15.24
CA GLY A 40 -2.61 -1.00 15.85
C GLY A 40 -1.50 -0.20 16.53
N ALA A 41 -0.23 -0.51 16.25
CA ALA A 41 0.87 0.38 16.64
C ALA A 41 0.81 1.65 15.80
N ASP A 42 0.83 2.80 16.47
CA ASP A 42 0.93 4.10 15.82
C ASP A 42 2.38 4.34 15.36
N LEU A 43 2.63 4.10 14.06
CA LEU A 43 3.92 4.32 13.42
C LEU A 43 4.13 5.77 12.97
N ASN A 44 3.17 6.67 13.17
CA ASN A 44 3.32 8.09 12.83
C ASN A 44 4.21 8.84 13.85
N ASP A 45 4.63 8.17 14.93
CA ASP A 45 5.67 8.68 15.81
C ASP A 45 7.04 8.47 15.15
N PRO A 46 7.86 9.52 15.02
CA PRO A 46 9.19 9.37 14.42
C PRO A 46 10.14 8.49 15.21
N LEU A 47 9.75 8.01 16.39
CA LEU A 47 10.46 7.05 17.21
C LEU A 47 9.56 5.84 17.50
N TRP A 48 8.80 5.36 16.51
CA TRP A 48 7.78 4.32 16.69
C TRP A 48 8.35 3.04 17.31
N SER A 49 9.56 2.61 16.92
CA SER A 49 10.18 1.39 17.46
C SER A 49 10.53 1.54 18.93
N ALA A 50 11.13 2.67 19.30
CA ALA A 50 11.36 3.08 20.69
C ALA A 50 10.05 3.22 21.49
N LYS A 51 9.00 3.81 20.89
CA LYS A 51 7.67 3.97 21.49
C LYS A 51 7.01 2.60 21.73
N CYS A 52 7.15 1.67 20.80
CA CYS A 52 6.61 0.31 20.94
C CYS A 52 7.29 -0.42 22.10
N LEU A 53 8.61 -0.27 22.30
CA LEU A 53 9.33 -0.86 23.45
C LEU A 53 8.86 -0.30 24.81
N ILE A 54 8.52 1.00 24.86
CA ILE A 54 8.09 1.69 26.08
C ILE A 54 6.61 1.42 26.38
N ASN A 55 5.73 1.73 25.42
CA ASN A 55 4.29 1.82 25.65
C ASN A 55 3.56 0.51 25.34
N SER A 56 4.07 -0.24 24.37
CA SER A 56 3.38 -1.42 23.84
C SER A 56 4.30 -2.64 23.74
N PRO A 57 5.13 -2.94 24.76
CA PRO A 57 6.00 -4.11 24.71
C PRO A 57 5.20 -5.40 24.63
N HIS A 58 3.89 -5.37 24.95
CA HIS A 58 2.97 -6.50 24.85
C HIS A 58 2.50 -6.81 23.42
N LEU A 59 2.62 -5.87 22.48
CA LEU A 59 2.43 -6.14 21.05
C LEU A 59 3.67 -6.86 20.46
N ILE A 60 4.82 -6.68 21.12
CA ILE A 60 6.08 -7.34 20.78
C ILE A 60 6.34 -8.55 21.70
N ARG A 61 5.69 -8.70 22.86
CA ARG A 61 5.97 -9.74 23.87
C ARG A 61 4.69 -10.35 24.42
N SER A 62 4.67 -11.68 24.58
CA SER A 62 3.61 -12.36 25.31
C SER A 62 3.51 -11.93 26.78
N LYS A 63 2.29 -11.89 27.31
CA LYS A 63 2.04 -12.01 28.75
C LYS A 63 1.22 -13.28 28.95
N LEU A 64 1.86 -14.37 29.32
CA LEU A 64 1.19 -15.51 29.94
C LEU A 64 0.54 -14.99 31.23
N TYR A 65 -0.77 -14.81 31.23
CA TYR A 65 -1.55 -14.70 32.47
C TYR A 65 -2.40 -15.97 32.59
N MET A 66 -2.09 -16.78 33.61
CA MET A 66 -2.88 -17.93 34.02
C MET A 66 -4.19 -17.48 34.68
N GLN A 67 -5.33 -18.03 34.27
CA GLN A 67 -6.03 -19.10 34.99
C GLN A 67 -7.32 -19.47 34.25
N ALA A 68 -7.40 -20.75 33.88
CA ALA A 68 -8.61 -21.36 33.36
C ALA A 68 -9.72 -21.33 34.43
N SER A 69 -10.74 -20.52 34.21
CA SER A 69 -12.09 -20.84 34.69
C SER A 69 -13.09 -20.31 33.68
N SER A 70 -14.06 -21.16 33.35
CA SER A 70 -15.05 -21.04 32.28
C SER A 70 -14.56 -21.36 30.86
N ALA A 71 -15.22 -22.37 30.30
CA ALA A 71 -15.11 -22.80 28.92
C ALA A 71 -15.44 -21.64 27.96
N ASN A 72 -14.73 -21.60 26.83
CA ASN A 72 -14.85 -20.65 25.71
C ASN A 72 -14.12 -19.31 25.87
N MET A 73 -12.81 -19.32 25.66
CA MET A 73 -12.13 -18.25 24.91
C MET A 73 -10.74 -18.71 24.44
N ASN A 74 -10.60 -19.14 23.18
CA ASN A 74 -9.29 -19.20 22.52
C ASN A 74 -8.93 -17.77 22.08
N VAL A 75 -8.41 -16.94 22.99
CA VAL A 75 -7.79 -15.66 22.59
C VAL A 75 -6.32 -15.94 22.34
N ALA A 76 -5.95 -16.14 21.08
CA ALA A 76 -4.56 -16.11 20.66
C ALA A 76 -3.99 -14.73 20.99
N CYS A 77 -3.11 -14.63 21.99
CA CYS A 77 -2.26 -13.46 22.17
C CYS A 77 -1.30 -13.42 20.97
N LYS A 78 -1.59 -12.50 20.03
CA LYS A 78 -0.86 -12.32 18.77
C LYS A 78 0.53 -11.73 19.03
N GLN A 79 1.54 -12.24 18.32
CA GLN A 79 2.96 -12.00 18.63
C GLN A 79 3.71 -11.91 17.30
N VAL A 80 4.04 -10.68 16.87
CA VAL A 80 4.57 -10.43 15.51
C VAL A 80 5.73 -11.34 15.12
N HIS A 81 6.73 -11.50 15.99
CA HIS A 81 7.84 -12.43 15.72
C HIS A 81 7.38 -13.88 15.58
N LEU A 82 6.49 -14.38 16.45
CA LEU A 82 5.98 -15.75 16.33
C LEU A 82 5.16 -15.92 15.06
N ASP A 83 4.35 -14.94 14.68
CA ASP A 83 3.55 -14.98 13.45
C ASP A 83 4.48 -15.10 12.22
N TYR A 84 5.60 -14.38 12.20
CA TYR A 84 6.63 -14.52 11.16
C TYR A 84 7.35 -15.87 11.19
N LEU A 85 7.72 -16.37 12.38
CA LEU A 85 8.36 -17.68 12.52
C LEU A 85 7.42 -18.82 12.08
N GLU A 86 6.14 -18.75 12.46
CA GLU A 86 5.10 -19.71 12.05
C GLU A 86 4.80 -19.62 10.54
N ALA A 87 5.01 -18.45 9.93
CA ALA A 87 4.95 -18.25 8.48
C ALA A 87 6.23 -18.69 7.74
N GLY A 88 7.28 -19.11 8.45
CA GLY A 88 8.52 -19.65 7.87
C GLY A 88 9.70 -18.69 7.83
N ALA A 89 9.71 -17.60 8.59
CA ALA A 89 10.87 -16.72 8.70
C ALA A 89 12.05 -17.45 9.37
N ASN A 90 13.23 -17.38 8.76
CA ASN A 90 14.48 -17.88 9.30
C ASN A 90 15.23 -16.81 10.10
N ILE A 91 14.95 -15.53 9.88
CA ILE A 91 15.60 -14.43 10.59
C ILE A 91 14.53 -13.45 11.06
N ILE A 92 14.53 -13.13 12.35
CA ILE A 92 13.68 -12.10 12.94
C ILE A 92 14.53 -10.92 13.42
N ILE A 93 14.06 -9.70 13.13
CA ILE A 93 14.79 -8.46 13.40
C ILE A 93 14.24 -7.80 14.67
N SER A 94 15.08 -7.42 15.62
CA SER A 94 14.63 -6.77 16.88
C SER A 94 14.01 -5.39 16.63
N ALA A 95 13.11 -4.97 17.52
CA ALA A 95 12.44 -3.67 17.46
C ALA A 95 13.32 -2.48 17.89
N SER A 96 14.55 -2.37 17.38
CA SER A 96 15.56 -1.38 17.81
C SER A 96 16.00 -0.40 16.73
N TYR A 97 15.36 -0.37 15.56
CA TYR A 97 15.72 0.48 14.43
C TYR A 97 15.98 1.95 14.80
N GLN A 98 15.02 2.61 15.46
CA GLN A 98 15.15 4.00 15.94
C GLN A 98 15.43 4.08 17.45
N ALA A 99 15.62 2.96 18.12
CA ALA A 99 15.98 2.95 19.53
C ALA A 99 17.44 3.44 19.66
N THR A 100 17.62 4.64 20.21
CA THR A 100 18.94 5.24 20.44
C THR A 100 18.99 5.80 21.85
N LEU A 101 20.17 5.78 22.47
CA LEU A 101 20.34 6.32 23.83
C LEU A 101 20.01 7.81 23.84
N GLN A 102 20.47 8.54 22.83
CA GLN A 102 20.23 9.96 22.62
C GLN A 102 18.72 10.24 22.45
N GLY A 103 18.01 9.41 21.68
CA GLY A 103 16.56 9.52 21.50
C GLY A 103 15.78 9.23 22.78
N PHE A 104 16.24 8.29 23.60
CA PHE A 104 15.65 8.00 24.91
C PHE A 104 15.91 9.13 25.92
N GLU A 105 17.12 9.67 25.97
CA GLU A 105 17.49 10.81 26.82
C GLU A 105 16.69 12.06 26.46
N ALA A 106 16.49 12.34 25.17
CA ALA A 106 15.64 13.43 24.69
C ALA A 106 14.16 13.27 25.11
N LYS A 107 13.70 12.03 25.37
CA LYS A 107 12.38 11.72 25.93
C LYS A 107 12.36 11.64 27.46
N GLY A 108 13.44 12.00 28.13
CA GLY A 108 13.55 12.08 29.60
C GLY A 108 13.90 10.77 30.29
N LEU A 109 14.31 9.73 29.56
CA LEU A 109 14.79 8.48 30.17
C LEU A 109 16.27 8.60 30.52
N SER A 110 16.70 7.95 31.59
CA SER A 110 18.12 7.82 31.90
C SER A 110 18.82 6.90 30.90
N ARG A 111 20.14 7.09 30.74
CA ARG A 111 20.97 6.20 29.91
C ARG A 111 20.79 4.73 30.26
N LYS A 112 20.71 4.39 31.56
CA LYS A 112 20.50 3.02 32.04
C LYS A 112 19.14 2.45 31.60
N GLU A 113 18.09 3.26 31.63
CA GLU A 113 16.77 2.86 31.13
C GLU A 113 16.79 2.66 29.61
N GLY A 114 17.48 3.54 28.87
CA GLY A 114 17.69 3.39 27.44
C GLY A 114 18.42 2.10 27.06
N GLU A 115 19.51 1.77 27.76
CA GLU A 115 20.25 0.51 27.58
C GLU A 115 19.36 -0.70 27.88
N ALA A 116 18.57 -0.65 28.96
CA ALA A 116 17.63 -1.72 29.30
C ALA A 116 16.53 -1.92 28.24
N LEU A 117 16.10 -0.86 27.55
CA LEU A 117 15.12 -0.96 26.46
C LEU A 117 15.73 -1.59 25.20
N LEU A 118 16.97 -1.24 24.86
CA LEU A 118 17.72 -1.88 23.78
C LEU A 118 17.88 -3.38 24.05
N GLU A 119 18.34 -3.74 25.25
CA GLU A 119 18.49 -5.13 25.66
C GLU A 119 17.15 -5.89 25.60
N LYS A 120 16.08 -5.27 26.08
CA LYS A 120 14.73 -5.84 26.04
C LYS A 120 14.26 -6.11 24.61
N SER A 121 14.62 -5.27 23.64
CA SER A 121 14.22 -5.47 22.23
C SER A 121 14.76 -6.79 21.66
N VAL A 122 16.00 -7.14 21.99
CA VAL A 122 16.66 -8.38 21.55
C VAL A 122 16.14 -9.57 22.35
N LYS A 123 16.00 -9.43 23.68
CA LYS A 123 15.47 -10.49 24.54
C LYS A 123 14.08 -10.94 24.12
N ILE A 124 13.22 -9.99 23.71
CA ILE A 124 11.87 -10.32 23.22
C ILE A 124 11.93 -11.19 21.95
N ALA A 125 12.81 -10.88 21.00
CA ALA A 125 12.99 -11.68 19.80
C ALA A 125 13.56 -13.08 20.13
N CYS A 126 14.52 -13.15 21.06
CA CYS A 126 15.07 -14.42 21.56
C CYS A 126 13.99 -15.28 22.23
N GLU A 127 13.17 -14.69 23.10
CA GLU A 127 12.04 -15.37 23.75
C GLU A 127 11.06 -15.93 22.70
N ALA A 128 10.77 -15.18 21.63
CA ALA A 128 9.91 -15.66 20.55
C ALA A 128 10.51 -16.87 19.82
N ARG A 129 11.82 -16.84 19.52
CA ARG A 129 12.54 -17.99 18.94
C ARG A 129 12.49 -19.21 19.86
N ASP A 130 12.73 -19.03 21.15
CA ASP A 130 12.74 -20.12 22.13
C ASP A 130 11.34 -20.76 22.27
N ILE A 131 10.29 -19.93 22.28
CA ILE A 131 8.89 -20.41 22.25
C ILE A 131 8.60 -21.19 20.97
N TYR A 132 9.07 -20.71 19.80
CA TYR A 132 8.89 -21.41 18.53
C TYR A 132 9.54 -22.81 18.57
N TYR A 133 10.78 -22.91 19.05
CA TYR A 133 11.45 -24.21 19.21
C TYR A 133 10.76 -25.12 20.23
N ASP A 134 10.31 -24.58 21.37
CA ASP A 134 9.58 -25.35 22.39
C ASP A 134 8.24 -25.90 21.84
N ARG A 135 7.49 -25.10 21.09
CA ARG A 135 6.25 -25.55 20.41
C ARG A 135 6.52 -26.66 19.40
N ALA A 136 7.61 -26.56 18.64
CA ALA A 136 7.98 -27.55 17.65
C ALA A 136 8.40 -28.89 18.28
N THR A 137 8.95 -28.88 19.51
CA THR A 137 9.33 -30.12 20.22
C THR A 137 8.16 -30.76 20.97
N LYS A 138 7.21 -29.97 21.49
CA LYS A 138 6.04 -30.47 22.25
C LYS A 138 4.88 -30.98 21.38
N GLY A 139 4.83 -30.62 20.09
CA GLY A 139 3.80 -31.05 19.15
C GLY A 139 3.80 -32.54 18.74
N SER A 140 4.58 -33.41 19.39
CA SER A 140 4.72 -34.83 19.00
C SER A 140 3.69 -35.79 19.65
N TRP A 141 2.59 -35.29 20.23
CA TRP A 141 1.57 -36.12 20.90
C TRP A 141 0.14 -35.74 20.53
N ASP A 142 -0.24 -35.81 19.25
CA ASP A 142 -1.66 -35.78 18.88
C ASP A 142 -2.09 -37.02 18.09
N ILE A 143 -3.22 -37.61 18.52
CA ILE A 143 -3.71 -38.97 18.21
C ILE A 143 -4.55 -38.94 16.92
N SER A 144 -4.04 -38.33 15.86
CA SER A 144 -4.65 -38.46 14.53
C SER A 144 -3.55 -38.61 13.48
N GLY A 145 -3.60 -39.74 12.77
CA GLY A 145 -2.50 -40.30 11.98
C GLY A 145 -2.19 -39.58 10.66
N ASP A 146 -1.90 -38.28 10.71
CA ASP A 146 -1.23 -37.59 9.61
C ASP A 146 -0.01 -36.83 10.16
N VAL A 147 1.13 -37.53 10.16
CA VAL A 147 2.41 -37.01 10.63
C VAL A 147 2.99 -36.07 9.55
N LEU A 148 2.53 -34.83 9.53
CA LEU A 148 3.35 -33.73 9.01
C LEU A 148 4.31 -33.34 10.12
N THR A 149 5.49 -33.97 10.17
CA THR A 149 6.63 -33.43 10.90
C THR A 149 6.87 -32.01 10.37
N ARG A 150 6.46 -30.97 11.11
CA ARG A 150 6.93 -29.60 10.84
C ARG A 150 8.44 -29.64 10.99
N GLN A 151 9.16 -29.66 9.86
CA GLN A 151 10.62 -29.55 9.87
C GLN A 151 10.98 -28.26 10.60
N GLN A 152 11.68 -28.39 11.73
CA GLN A 152 12.27 -27.25 12.41
C GLN A 152 13.29 -26.63 11.46
N HIS A 153 13.08 -25.38 11.07
CA HIS A 153 14.09 -24.62 10.33
C HIS A 153 14.94 -23.81 11.31
N PRO A 154 16.23 -23.60 11.00
CA PRO A 154 17.09 -22.70 11.77
C PRO A 154 16.50 -21.28 11.82
N VAL A 155 16.63 -20.65 12.99
CA VAL A 155 16.18 -19.29 13.28
C VAL A 155 17.30 -18.46 13.89
N LEU A 156 17.60 -17.30 13.30
CA LEU A 156 18.49 -16.28 13.85
C LEU A 156 17.71 -15.04 14.34
N VAL A 157 18.25 -14.37 15.35
CA VAL A 157 17.82 -13.07 15.85
C VAL A 157 18.85 -12.02 15.44
N ALA A 158 18.40 -11.04 14.67
CA ALA A 158 19.22 -9.93 14.22
C ALA A 158 18.90 -8.66 15.02
N ALA A 159 19.91 -8.06 15.66
CA ALA A 159 19.73 -6.80 16.36
C ALA A 159 19.70 -5.61 15.38
N SER A 160 18.53 -4.97 15.22
CA SER A 160 18.36 -3.84 14.31
C SER A 160 19.11 -2.59 14.76
N VAL A 161 19.83 -1.97 13.83
CA VAL A 161 20.53 -0.71 13.99
C VAL A 161 20.19 0.18 12.79
N GLY A 162 19.29 1.14 12.98
CA GLY A 162 18.96 2.13 11.95
C GLY A 162 19.96 3.27 11.88
N SER A 163 19.92 4.02 10.79
CA SER A 163 20.83 5.15 10.54
C SER A 163 20.69 6.31 11.53
N TYR A 164 21.67 7.19 11.56
CA TYR A 164 21.61 8.49 12.23
C TYR A 164 20.41 9.31 11.74
N GLY A 165 20.12 9.25 10.45
CA GLY A 165 18.94 9.92 9.89
C GLY A 165 17.62 9.41 10.48
N ALA A 166 17.54 8.12 10.81
CA ALA A 166 16.36 7.54 11.46
C ALA A 166 16.12 8.11 12.87
N TYR A 167 17.18 8.58 13.55
CA TYR A 167 17.07 9.30 14.82
C TYR A 167 16.64 10.76 14.63
N LEU A 168 17.15 11.43 13.59
CA LEU A 168 16.80 12.82 13.31
C LEU A 168 15.33 13.02 12.95
N ALA A 169 14.70 12.01 12.37
CA ALA A 169 13.27 12.03 12.06
C ALA A 169 12.84 13.19 11.12
N ASP A 170 13.78 13.69 10.31
CA ASP A 170 13.61 14.79 9.37
C ASP A 170 13.63 14.32 7.89
N GLY A 171 13.62 13.01 7.67
CA GLY A 171 13.72 12.38 6.36
C GLY A 171 15.16 12.22 5.84
N SER A 172 16.18 12.56 6.64
CA SER A 172 17.58 12.37 6.26
C SER A 172 17.98 10.91 6.07
N GLU A 173 17.23 9.95 6.63
CA GLU A 173 17.33 8.53 6.30
C GLU A 173 17.06 8.23 4.80
N TYR A 174 16.32 9.09 4.09
CA TYR A 174 16.01 8.97 2.66
C TYR A 174 16.77 9.99 1.78
N SER A 175 17.54 10.89 2.39
CA SER A 175 18.43 11.81 1.68
C SER A 175 19.90 11.40 1.81
N GLY A 176 20.27 10.73 2.91
CA GLY A 176 21.65 10.43 3.28
C GLY A 176 22.50 11.66 3.63
N ILE A 177 21.89 12.83 3.81
CA ILE A 177 22.55 14.10 4.08
C ILE A 177 22.28 14.51 5.53
N TYR A 178 23.33 14.57 6.35
CA TYR A 178 23.25 14.88 7.79
C TYR A 178 23.70 16.31 8.15
N GLY A 179 24.13 17.09 7.15
CA GLY A 179 24.71 18.42 7.33
C GLY A 179 26.22 18.39 7.53
N ASP A 180 26.87 19.52 7.25
CA ASP A 180 28.33 19.63 7.12
C ASP A 180 29.12 19.34 8.41
N ASN A 181 28.46 19.40 9.57
CA ASN A 181 29.09 19.19 10.88
C ASN A 181 29.12 17.72 11.32
N ILE A 182 28.50 16.80 10.56
CA ILE A 182 28.41 15.39 10.93
C ILE A 182 29.50 14.61 10.18
N GLY A 183 30.56 14.27 10.90
CA GLY A 183 31.70 13.50 10.39
C GLY A 183 31.70 12.04 10.85
N LEU A 184 32.75 11.32 10.44
CA LEU A 184 32.96 9.91 10.76
C LEU A 184 32.95 9.64 12.28
N GLU A 185 33.73 10.40 13.05
CA GLU A 185 33.82 10.24 14.51
C GLU A 185 32.49 10.55 15.21
N THR A 186 31.73 11.54 14.71
CA THR A 186 30.40 11.86 15.25
C THR A 186 29.44 10.68 15.10
N LEU A 187 29.45 10.00 13.95
CA LEU A 187 28.62 8.82 13.70
C LEU A 187 29.08 7.62 14.55
N LYS A 188 30.40 7.40 14.67
CA LYS A 188 30.94 6.36 15.54
C LYS A 188 30.50 6.57 16.98
N ASP A 189 30.70 7.76 17.54
CA ASP A 189 30.31 8.09 18.91
C ASP A 189 28.79 7.97 19.13
N PHE A 190 28.00 8.35 18.14
CA PHE A 190 26.55 8.19 18.19
C PHE A 190 26.13 6.72 18.33
N HIS A 191 26.74 5.83 17.56
CA HIS A 191 26.37 4.42 17.50
C HIS A 191 27.07 3.51 18.52
N ARG A 192 28.25 3.91 18.99
CA ARG A 192 29.19 3.09 19.79
C ARG A 192 28.51 2.29 20.88
N ARG A 193 27.88 2.98 21.84
CA ARG A 193 27.27 2.30 22.98
C ARG A 193 26.05 1.47 22.60
N ARG A 194 25.26 1.92 21.62
CA ARG A 194 24.08 1.17 21.15
C ARG A 194 24.50 -0.18 20.56
N VAL A 195 25.55 -0.18 19.73
CA VAL A 195 26.09 -1.39 19.10
C VAL A 195 26.62 -2.37 20.15
N GLN A 196 27.39 -1.90 21.14
CA GLN A 196 27.86 -2.74 22.25
C GLN A 196 26.70 -3.40 23.00
N VAL A 197 25.71 -2.60 23.43
CA VAL A 197 24.56 -3.12 24.19
C VAL A 197 23.80 -4.17 23.40
N LEU A 198 23.52 -3.92 22.13
CA LEU A 198 22.81 -4.87 21.27
C LEU A 198 23.61 -6.16 21.05
N ALA A 199 24.93 -6.07 20.86
CA ALA A 199 25.81 -7.23 20.72
C ALA A 199 25.84 -8.09 21.99
N GLU A 200 25.84 -7.46 23.17
CA GLU A 200 25.85 -8.12 24.47
C GLU A 200 24.48 -8.70 24.89
N SER A 201 23.41 -8.40 24.14
CA SER A 201 22.02 -8.74 24.51
C SER A 201 21.54 -10.13 24.07
N GLY A 202 22.41 -10.92 23.42
CA GLY A 202 22.11 -12.29 22.98
C GLY A 202 21.59 -12.43 21.55
N ALA A 203 21.75 -11.40 20.71
CA ALA A 203 21.50 -11.50 19.28
C ALA A 203 22.57 -12.38 18.61
N ASP A 204 22.21 -13.04 17.51
CA ASP A 204 23.16 -13.86 16.74
C ASP A 204 23.96 -13.00 15.76
N LEU A 205 23.42 -11.84 15.37
CA LEU A 205 24.08 -10.87 14.47
C LEU A 205 23.51 -9.45 14.63
N ILE A 206 24.22 -8.46 14.11
CA ILE A 206 23.77 -7.06 14.02
C ILE A 206 23.28 -6.76 12.60
N ALA A 207 22.07 -6.20 12.51
CA ALA A 207 21.48 -5.72 11.26
C ALA A 207 21.65 -4.21 11.14
N PHE A 208 22.72 -3.75 10.49
CA PHE A 208 22.82 -2.35 10.07
C PHE A 208 21.97 -2.17 8.82
N GLU A 209 20.87 -1.44 8.95
CA GLU A 209 19.84 -1.40 7.92
C GLU A 209 19.41 0.01 7.54
N THR A 210 18.95 0.15 6.30
CA THR A 210 18.62 1.44 5.70
C THR A 210 19.80 2.41 5.77
N ILE A 211 21.01 1.90 5.49
CA ILE A 211 22.24 2.71 5.48
C ILE A 211 22.15 3.65 4.25
N PRO A 212 22.14 4.97 4.44
CA PRO A 212 21.78 5.87 3.37
C PRO A 212 22.99 6.46 2.62
N ASN A 213 24.20 6.32 3.18
CA ASN A 213 25.44 6.87 2.62
C ASN A 213 26.67 6.01 2.97
N LYS A 214 27.77 6.22 2.23
CA LYS A 214 29.02 5.49 2.46
C LYS A 214 29.77 5.90 3.74
N LEU A 215 29.58 7.15 4.20
CA LEU A 215 30.26 7.69 5.38
C LEU A 215 29.85 6.92 6.64
N GLU A 216 28.55 6.64 6.76
CA GLU A 216 27.99 5.90 7.88
C GLU A 216 28.28 4.40 7.79
N ALA A 217 28.27 3.83 6.58
CA ALA A 217 28.77 2.47 6.37
C ALA A 217 30.21 2.32 6.86
N LYS A 218 31.07 3.31 6.57
CA LYS A 218 32.44 3.35 7.06
C LYS A 218 32.50 3.47 8.58
N ALA A 219 31.65 4.31 9.18
CA ALA A 219 31.54 4.42 10.63
C ALA A 219 31.20 3.08 11.28
N TYR A 220 30.25 2.33 10.72
CA TYR A 220 29.89 1.00 11.22
C TYR A 220 31.03 0.00 11.10
N ALA A 221 31.72 -0.04 9.95
CA ALA A 221 32.83 -0.96 9.73
C ALA A 221 33.97 -0.72 10.72
N GLU A 222 34.41 0.53 10.89
CA GLU A 222 35.43 0.88 11.88
C GLU A 222 34.97 0.58 13.31
N LEU A 223 33.71 0.84 13.63
CA LEU A 223 33.16 0.60 14.96
C LEU A 223 33.14 -0.89 15.32
N LEU A 224 32.80 -1.76 14.37
CA LEU A 224 32.83 -3.22 14.58
C LEU A 224 34.24 -3.69 14.98
N GLU A 225 35.27 -3.16 14.32
CA GLU A 225 36.67 -3.50 14.60
C GLU A 225 37.16 -2.89 15.91
N GLU A 226 36.95 -1.58 16.13
CA GLU A 226 37.42 -0.84 17.30
C GLU A 226 36.84 -1.36 18.62
N GLU A 227 35.55 -1.71 18.61
CA GLU A 227 34.84 -2.19 19.78
C GLU A 227 34.92 -3.71 19.94
N ALA A 228 35.69 -4.40 19.09
CA ALA A 228 35.86 -5.85 19.09
C ALA A 228 34.53 -6.61 19.17
N VAL A 229 33.53 -6.17 18.39
CA VAL A 229 32.19 -6.76 18.40
C VAL A 229 32.29 -8.24 18.00
N ASN A 230 31.80 -9.11 18.87
CA ASN A 230 32.02 -10.56 18.84
C ASN A 230 30.97 -11.36 18.05
N ILE A 231 29.94 -10.69 17.54
CA ILE A 231 28.92 -11.27 16.68
C ILE A 231 29.02 -10.66 15.27
N PRO A 232 28.67 -11.43 14.22
CA PRO A 232 28.70 -10.94 12.85
C PRO A 232 27.66 -9.83 12.61
N ALA A 233 27.81 -9.13 11.49
CA ALA A 233 26.86 -8.10 11.05
C ALA A 233 26.48 -8.26 9.58
N TRP A 234 25.39 -7.63 9.16
CA TRP A 234 25.15 -7.35 7.74
C TRP A 234 24.96 -5.86 7.52
N PHE A 235 25.23 -5.41 6.29
CA PHE A 235 24.96 -4.04 5.85
C PHE A 235 23.87 -4.05 4.77
N SER A 236 22.79 -3.31 5.02
CA SER A 236 21.72 -3.11 4.04
C SER A 236 21.58 -1.63 3.69
N PHE A 237 21.71 -1.32 2.41
CA PHE A 237 21.59 0.04 1.89
C PHE A 237 20.18 0.33 1.38
N SER A 238 19.81 1.59 1.31
CA SER A 238 18.58 2.03 0.64
C SER A 238 18.87 2.81 -0.64
N SER A 239 18.05 2.62 -1.67
CA SER A 239 18.16 3.32 -2.95
C SER A 239 16.81 3.86 -3.42
N LYS A 240 16.84 4.97 -4.16
CA LYS A 240 15.67 5.60 -4.79
C LYS A 240 15.74 5.66 -6.33
N ASP A 241 16.88 5.30 -6.91
CA ASP A 241 17.16 5.38 -8.35
C ASP A 241 17.63 4.06 -8.97
N GLY A 242 17.92 3.04 -8.14
CA GLY A 242 18.40 1.73 -8.58
C GLY A 242 19.86 1.67 -8.99
N ILE A 243 20.64 2.73 -8.71
CA ILE A 243 22.06 2.84 -9.07
C ILE A 243 22.89 3.23 -7.84
N ASN A 244 22.39 4.15 -7.03
CA ASN A 244 23.10 4.76 -5.92
C ASN A 244 22.40 4.47 -4.59
N ALA A 245 23.13 4.58 -3.48
CA ALA A 245 22.53 4.82 -2.18
C ALA A 245 21.75 6.15 -2.21
N VAL A 246 20.82 6.36 -1.28
CA VAL A 246 19.95 7.57 -1.29
C VAL A 246 20.71 8.90 -1.21
N SER A 247 21.95 8.90 -0.68
CA SER A 247 22.90 10.02 -0.71
C SER A 247 23.44 10.40 -2.08
N GLY A 248 23.31 9.51 -3.07
CA GLY A 248 23.97 9.62 -4.36
C GLY A 248 25.34 8.93 -4.42
N ASP A 249 25.79 8.27 -3.35
CA ASP A 249 26.99 7.42 -3.40
C ASP A 249 26.72 6.18 -4.28
N PRO A 250 27.63 5.79 -5.19
CA PRO A 250 27.46 4.57 -5.99
C PRO A 250 27.28 3.34 -5.09
N ILE A 251 26.31 2.47 -5.41
CA ILE A 251 26.01 1.32 -4.56
C ILE A 251 27.21 0.35 -4.46
N GLN A 252 28.05 0.30 -5.49
CA GLN A 252 29.28 -0.48 -5.50
C GLN A 252 30.29 0.02 -4.47
N ASP A 253 30.46 1.34 -4.34
CA ASP A 253 31.39 1.94 -3.36
C ASP A 253 30.91 1.64 -1.93
N CYS A 254 29.61 1.71 -1.69
CA CYS A 254 28.98 1.30 -0.44
C CYS A 254 29.20 -0.20 -0.14
N ALA A 255 28.98 -1.06 -1.13
CA ALA A 255 29.17 -2.50 -0.98
C ALA A 255 30.65 -2.89 -0.78
N LEU A 256 31.60 -2.17 -1.37
CA LEU A 256 33.04 -2.40 -1.15
C LEU A 256 33.46 -2.15 0.30
N ILE A 257 32.86 -1.16 0.99
CA ILE A 257 33.09 -0.93 2.41
C ILE A 257 32.60 -2.13 3.23
N ALA A 258 31.40 -2.62 2.93
CA ALA A 258 30.85 -3.82 3.56
C ALA A 258 31.70 -5.05 3.27
N ASP A 259 32.21 -5.21 2.04
CA ASP A 259 33.06 -6.33 1.64
C ASP A 259 34.40 -6.34 2.40
N SER A 260 35.00 -5.17 2.58
CA SER A 260 36.29 -4.99 3.25
C SER A 260 36.27 -5.28 4.75
N CYS A 261 35.10 -5.27 5.39
CA CYS A 261 34.95 -5.57 6.83
C CYS A 261 34.69 -7.08 7.05
N GLU A 262 35.61 -7.78 7.73
CA GLU A 262 35.49 -9.24 7.93
C GLU A 262 34.26 -9.64 8.75
N GLN A 263 33.84 -8.80 9.70
CA GLN A 263 32.68 -9.07 10.55
C GLN A 263 31.36 -8.94 9.79
N VAL A 264 31.36 -8.27 8.63
CA VAL A 264 30.18 -8.18 7.77
C VAL A 264 30.06 -9.47 6.94
N VAL A 265 29.00 -10.23 7.18
CA VAL A 265 28.78 -11.57 6.57
C VAL A 265 27.74 -11.58 5.45
N ALA A 266 27.02 -10.47 5.24
CA ALA A 266 26.08 -10.29 4.14
C ALA A 266 25.93 -8.80 3.80
N VAL A 267 25.60 -8.52 2.53
CA VAL A 267 25.41 -7.15 2.03
C VAL A 267 24.24 -7.09 1.07
N GLY A 268 23.50 -5.99 1.07
CA GLY A 268 22.40 -5.85 0.13
C GLY A 268 21.59 -4.59 0.29
N VAL A 269 20.29 -4.72 0.03
CA VAL A 269 19.38 -3.58 -0.02
C VAL A 269 18.04 -3.83 0.66
N ASN A 270 17.56 -2.81 1.34
CA ASN A 270 16.24 -2.78 1.97
C ASN A 270 15.61 -1.40 1.79
N CYS A 271 14.35 -1.27 2.20
CA CYS A 271 13.61 0.00 2.14
C CYS A 271 13.64 0.66 0.75
N THR A 272 13.77 -0.17 -0.30
CA THR A 272 13.97 0.24 -1.69
C THR A 272 12.78 -0.22 -2.53
N PRO A 273 12.30 0.56 -3.51
CA PRO A 273 11.24 0.13 -4.41
C PRO A 273 11.61 -1.16 -5.16
N PRO A 274 10.73 -2.19 -5.20
CA PRO A 274 11.14 -3.50 -5.70
C PRO A 274 11.61 -3.53 -7.17
N ARG A 275 11.09 -2.67 -8.04
CA ARG A 275 11.55 -2.47 -9.43
C ARG A 275 13.06 -2.20 -9.58
N PHE A 276 13.73 -1.67 -8.56
CA PHE A 276 15.15 -1.36 -8.60
C PHE A 276 16.04 -2.50 -8.10
N ILE A 277 15.46 -3.50 -7.43
CA ILE A 277 16.20 -4.53 -6.70
C ILE A 277 17.09 -5.36 -7.63
N HIS A 278 16.60 -5.76 -8.79
CA HIS A 278 17.39 -6.60 -9.70
C HIS A 278 18.70 -5.93 -10.15
N GLY A 279 18.64 -4.66 -10.56
CA GLY A 279 19.82 -3.91 -11.00
C GLY A 279 20.81 -3.62 -9.86
N LEU A 280 20.29 -3.37 -8.65
CA LEU A 280 21.11 -3.19 -7.46
C LEU A 280 21.84 -4.48 -7.06
N ILE A 281 21.15 -5.62 -7.07
CA ILE A 281 21.77 -6.93 -6.80
C ILE A 281 22.91 -7.19 -7.79
N GLN A 282 22.66 -7.00 -9.08
CA GLN A 282 23.70 -7.19 -10.11
C GLN A 282 24.91 -6.29 -9.86
N SER A 283 24.67 -5.03 -9.48
CA SER A 283 25.73 -4.07 -9.18
C SER A 283 26.54 -4.47 -7.96
N ILE A 284 25.89 -4.87 -6.86
CA ILE A 284 26.55 -5.31 -5.62
C ILE A 284 27.38 -6.58 -5.86
N GLN A 285 26.85 -7.54 -6.62
CA GLN A 285 27.54 -8.79 -6.95
C GLN A 285 28.82 -8.59 -7.78
N THR A 286 29.03 -7.41 -8.39
CA THR A 286 30.30 -7.14 -9.08
C THR A 286 31.48 -6.89 -8.14
N VAL A 287 31.22 -6.58 -6.87
CA VAL A 287 32.25 -6.17 -5.90
C VAL A 287 32.33 -7.05 -4.66
N THR A 288 31.40 -7.97 -4.45
CA THR A 288 31.39 -8.84 -3.27
C THR A 288 30.93 -10.26 -3.61
N ALA A 289 31.54 -11.23 -2.94
CA ALA A 289 31.10 -12.63 -2.96
C ALA A 289 30.24 -12.99 -1.72
N LYS A 290 29.98 -12.03 -0.83
CA LYS A 290 29.17 -12.25 0.36
C LYS A 290 27.70 -12.50 -0.04
N PRO A 291 26.94 -13.30 0.74
CA PRO A 291 25.51 -13.49 0.54
C PRO A 291 24.75 -12.17 0.37
N ILE A 292 23.77 -12.18 -0.55
CA ILE A 292 23.01 -10.98 -0.90
C ILE A 292 21.71 -10.90 -0.11
N LEU A 293 21.50 -9.75 0.51
CA LEU A 293 20.38 -9.42 1.38
C LEU A 293 19.32 -8.57 0.65
N VAL A 294 18.05 -8.98 0.67
CA VAL A 294 16.98 -8.29 -0.06
C VAL A 294 15.67 -8.30 0.71
N TYR A 295 15.25 -7.14 1.18
CA TYR A 295 13.94 -6.94 1.83
C TYR A 295 13.37 -5.55 1.51
N PRO A 296 12.78 -5.37 0.30
CA PRO A 296 12.31 -4.07 -0.19
C PRO A 296 11.01 -3.61 0.49
N ASN A 297 10.61 -2.36 0.20
CA ASN A 297 9.32 -1.83 0.62
C ASN A 297 8.15 -2.63 0.02
N SER A 298 7.04 -2.68 0.74
CA SER A 298 5.76 -3.16 0.20
C SER A 298 5.32 -2.28 -0.98
N GLY A 299 4.83 -2.88 -2.06
CA GLY A 299 4.37 -2.15 -3.24
C GLY A 299 4.43 -2.99 -4.52
N GLU A 300 5.22 -4.05 -4.53
CA GLU A 300 5.30 -5.05 -5.60
C GLU A 300 5.50 -6.44 -4.94
N THR A 301 4.90 -7.50 -5.49
CA THR A 301 5.03 -8.88 -5.00
C THR A 301 6.14 -9.58 -5.77
N TYR A 302 6.95 -10.41 -5.13
CA TYR A 302 7.93 -11.23 -5.84
C TYR A 302 7.29 -12.53 -6.34
N ASP A 303 7.26 -12.74 -7.65
CA ASP A 303 6.93 -14.04 -8.24
C ASP A 303 8.17 -14.94 -8.19
N ALA A 304 8.20 -15.83 -7.19
CA ALA A 304 9.32 -16.74 -6.97
C ALA A 304 9.54 -17.72 -8.14
N SER A 305 8.50 -18.05 -8.91
CA SER A 305 8.61 -18.96 -10.04
C SER A 305 9.29 -18.30 -11.24
N ARG A 306 9.06 -16.99 -11.42
CA ARG A 306 9.60 -16.19 -12.52
C ARG A 306 10.86 -15.40 -12.12
N LYS A 307 11.20 -15.41 -10.83
CA LYS A 307 12.29 -14.65 -10.22
C LYS A 307 12.20 -13.13 -10.47
N GLU A 308 10.98 -12.59 -10.54
CA GLU A 308 10.72 -11.19 -10.88
C GLU A 308 9.79 -10.51 -9.87
N TRP A 309 9.93 -9.19 -9.71
CA TRP A 309 8.99 -8.37 -8.95
C TRP A 309 7.81 -7.95 -9.84
N VAL A 310 6.59 -8.26 -9.44
CA VAL A 310 5.35 -7.89 -10.11
C VAL A 310 4.65 -6.77 -9.35
N PHE A 311 4.26 -5.70 -10.05
CA PHE A 311 3.57 -4.56 -9.44
C PHE A 311 2.32 -4.99 -8.66
N THR A 312 2.26 -4.63 -7.37
CA THR A 312 0.99 -4.69 -6.65
C THR A 312 0.31 -3.33 -6.77
N LYS A 313 -0.99 -3.40 -7.07
CA LYS A 313 -1.91 -2.29 -7.29
C LYS A 313 -2.01 -1.25 -6.14
N HIS A 314 -1.27 -1.34 -5.04
CA HIS A 314 -1.57 -0.60 -3.81
C HIS A 314 -1.17 0.88 -3.78
N GLY A 315 -0.24 1.34 -4.62
CA GLY A 315 0.21 2.75 -4.60
C GLY A 315 -0.80 3.78 -5.16
N LEU A 316 -1.76 3.34 -5.98
CA LEU A 316 -2.78 4.22 -6.60
C LEU A 316 -4.18 4.06 -5.98
N MET A 317 -4.39 3.04 -5.14
CA MET A 317 -5.72 2.54 -4.80
C MET A 317 -6.29 3.03 -3.46
N GLY A 318 -5.55 3.85 -2.70
CA GLY A 318 -6.00 4.40 -1.42
C GLY A 318 -6.27 5.91 -1.41
N ASP A 319 -5.81 6.65 -2.43
CA ASP A 319 -5.96 8.10 -2.48
C ASP A 319 -7.26 8.48 -3.24
N ALA A 320 -8.26 8.92 -2.47
CA ALA A 320 -9.56 9.33 -3.01
C ALA A 320 -9.45 10.51 -3.99
N ALA A 321 -8.51 11.44 -3.79
CA ALA A 321 -8.35 12.61 -4.67
C ALA A 321 -7.72 12.21 -6.02
N VAL A 322 -6.75 11.31 -6.01
CA VAL A 322 -6.14 10.76 -7.24
C VAL A 322 -7.16 9.92 -8.00
N LEU A 323 -7.88 9.03 -7.32
CA LEU A 323 -8.91 8.21 -7.94
C LEU A 323 -10.02 9.07 -8.55
N THR A 324 -10.46 10.12 -7.86
CA THR A 324 -11.46 11.07 -8.38
C THR A 324 -11.00 11.68 -9.72
N LYS A 325 -9.76 12.16 -9.79
CA LYS A 325 -9.19 12.75 -11.02
C LYS A 325 -9.07 11.74 -12.14
N LEU A 326 -8.65 10.51 -11.83
CA LEU A 326 -8.51 9.45 -12.82
C LEU A 326 -9.87 9.05 -13.39
N ILE A 327 -10.87 8.80 -12.53
CA ILE A 327 -12.22 8.41 -12.95
C ILE A 327 -12.82 9.49 -13.85
N ASP A 328 -12.73 10.76 -13.46
CA ASP A 328 -13.24 11.87 -14.25
C ASP A 328 -12.53 11.97 -15.61
N LYS A 329 -11.19 11.92 -15.62
CA LYS A 329 -10.42 12.03 -16.86
C LYS A 329 -10.72 10.91 -17.84
N TYR A 330 -10.74 9.66 -17.37
CA TYR A 330 -11.01 8.51 -18.22
C TYR A 330 -12.46 8.42 -18.69
N SER A 331 -13.42 8.93 -17.89
CA SER A 331 -14.82 9.05 -18.31
C SER A 331 -14.99 10.07 -19.44
N GLN A 332 -14.25 11.18 -19.41
CA GLN A 332 -14.29 12.23 -20.43
C GLN A 332 -13.62 11.82 -21.75
N MET A 333 -12.67 10.90 -21.72
CA MET A 333 -11.97 10.44 -22.93
C MET A 333 -12.89 9.73 -23.94
N GLY A 334 -14.04 9.22 -23.50
CA GLY A 334 -15.08 8.72 -24.41
C GLY A 334 -14.64 7.52 -25.27
N SER A 335 -13.77 6.65 -24.76
CA SER A 335 -13.44 5.35 -25.37
C SER A 335 -13.93 4.20 -24.50
N SER A 336 -14.17 3.04 -25.10
CA SER A 336 -14.59 1.85 -24.35
C SER A 336 -13.48 1.39 -23.39
N GLU A 337 -12.21 1.42 -23.81
CA GLU A 337 -11.10 1.05 -22.94
C GLU A 337 -10.94 2.03 -21.76
N SER A 338 -11.03 3.34 -22.00
CA SER A 338 -10.92 4.33 -20.93
C SER A 338 -12.03 4.18 -19.89
N LEU A 339 -13.25 3.90 -20.34
CA LEU A 339 -14.39 3.70 -19.43
C LEU A 339 -14.19 2.46 -18.55
N GLU A 340 -13.63 1.38 -19.08
CA GLU A 340 -13.32 0.18 -18.29
C GLU A 340 -12.31 0.49 -17.17
N TYR A 341 -11.29 1.32 -17.45
CA TYR A 341 -10.36 1.80 -16.43
C TYR A 341 -11.04 2.68 -15.38
N ALA A 342 -11.93 3.58 -15.80
CA ALA A 342 -12.68 4.44 -14.90
C ALA A 342 -13.57 3.62 -13.94
N GLN A 343 -14.26 2.59 -14.45
CA GLN A 343 -15.08 1.68 -13.63
C GLN A 343 -14.26 0.88 -12.62
N LYS A 344 -13.11 0.35 -13.04
CA LYS A 344 -12.19 -0.36 -12.15
C LYS A 344 -11.74 0.58 -11.02
N ALA A 345 -11.32 1.80 -11.36
CA ALA A 345 -10.94 2.83 -10.39
C ALA A 345 -12.10 3.19 -9.43
N PHE A 346 -13.32 3.27 -9.94
CA PHE A 346 -14.50 3.57 -9.14
C PHE A 346 -14.85 2.47 -8.14
N LYS A 347 -14.74 1.19 -8.52
CA LYS A 347 -14.92 0.06 -7.59
C LYS A 347 -13.96 0.11 -6.41
N ILE A 348 -12.74 0.60 -6.64
CA ILE A 348 -11.74 0.80 -5.59
C ILE A 348 -12.12 1.99 -4.72
N PHE A 349 -12.51 3.11 -5.34
CA PHE A 349 -12.96 4.31 -4.65
C PHE A 349 -14.11 4.01 -3.66
N LYS A 350 -15.09 3.18 -4.06
CA LYS A 350 -16.21 2.77 -3.19
C LYS A 350 -15.78 2.08 -1.89
N ASN A 351 -14.58 1.49 -1.84
CA ASN A 351 -14.09 0.79 -0.64
C ASN A 351 -13.35 1.72 0.35
N ILE A 352 -13.16 3.00 0.02
CA ILE A 352 -12.49 3.98 0.88
C ILE A 352 -13.50 4.56 1.89
N ARG A 353 -13.23 4.41 3.20
CA ARG A 353 -14.19 4.63 4.29
C ARG A 353 -14.64 6.09 4.52
N ASP A 354 -14.13 7.08 3.79
CA ASP A 354 -14.21 8.49 4.21
C ASP A 354 -14.61 9.53 3.13
N CYS A 355 -15.19 9.12 1.99
CA CYS A 355 -15.40 10.05 0.85
C CYS A 355 -16.80 10.01 0.21
N ARG A 356 -17.85 10.20 1.01
CA ARG A 356 -19.23 10.30 0.47
C ARG A 356 -19.52 11.60 -0.27
N SER A 357 -18.75 12.68 -0.05
CA SER A 357 -19.03 13.99 -0.66
C SER A 357 -18.80 14.03 -2.17
N SER A 358 -17.84 13.26 -2.70
CA SER A 358 -17.50 13.26 -4.14
C SER A 358 -18.20 12.15 -4.94
N ILE A 359 -18.91 11.23 -4.28
CA ILE A 359 -19.39 10.00 -4.94
C ILE A 359 -20.48 10.27 -5.99
N ILE A 360 -21.36 11.24 -5.74
CA ILE A 360 -22.40 11.65 -6.70
C ILE A 360 -21.80 12.18 -8.00
N TYR A 361 -20.76 13.01 -7.88
CA TYR A 361 -20.04 13.57 -9.02
C TYR A 361 -19.41 12.46 -9.87
N LEU A 362 -18.83 11.44 -9.22
CA LEU A 362 -18.20 10.31 -9.92
C LEU A 362 -19.22 9.42 -10.63
N TYR A 363 -20.38 9.15 -10.02
CA TYR A 363 -21.50 8.50 -10.71
C TYR A 363 -21.92 9.28 -11.95
N ASN A 364 -22.11 10.60 -11.81
CA ASN A 364 -22.50 11.47 -12.93
C ASN A 364 -21.46 11.44 -14.06
N SER A 365 -20.15 11.47 -13.75
CA SER A 365 -19.08 11.35 -14.75
C SER A 365 -19.12 10.00 -15.48
N LEU A 366 -19.28 8.89 -14.76
CA LEU A 366 -19.33 7.55 -15.35
C LEU A 366 -20.59 7.32 -16.19
N ILE A 367 -21.76 7.76 -15.70
CA ILE A 367 -23.02 7.67 -16.44
C ILE A 367 -22.92 8.47 -17.75
N ARG A 368 -22.37 9.68 -17.69
CA ARG A 368 -22.14 10.52 -18.87
C ARG A 368 -21.19 9.86 -19.86
N GLY A 369 -20.06 9.32 -19.38
CA GLY A 369 -19.09 8.60 -20.21
C GLY A 369 -19.70 7.35 -20.85
N SER A 370 -20.46 6.56 -20.09
CA SER A 370 -21.14 5.36 -20.60
C SER A 370 -22.16 5.70 -21.68
N SER A 371 -22.94 6.77 -21.47
CA SER A 371 -23.94 7.25 -22.43
C SER A 371 -23.32 7.81 -23.72
N SER A 372 -22.10 8.38 -23.66
CA SER A 372 -21.42 8.93 -24.84
C SER A 372 -20.78 7.85 -25.72
N VAL A 373 -20.24 6.78 -25.13
CA VAL A 373 -19.58 5.68 -25.87
C VAL A 373 -20.55 4.62 -26.41
N GLY A 374 -21.84 4.74 -26.09
CA GLY A 374 -22.86 3.77 -26.52
C GLY A 374 -23.10 2.62 -25.54
N ALA A 375 -22.48 2.63 -24.36
CA ALA A 375 -22.69 1.65 -23.30
C ALA A 375 -23.96 1.98 -22.49
N PHE A 376 -25.13 1.93 -23.13
CA PHE A 376 -26.38 2.39 -22.54
C PHE A 376 -26.85 1.55 -21.35
N ASP A 377 -26.66 0.23 -21.42
CA ASP A 377 -26.98 -0.70 -20.33
C ASP A 377 -26.19 -0.35 -19.07
N GLU A 378 -24.91 -0.05 -19.25
CA GLU A 378 -24.00 0.32 -18.17
C GLU A 378 -24.40 1.66 -17.54
N ALA A 379 -24.79 2.65 -18.34
CA ALA A 379 -25.27 3.93 -17.82
C ALA A 379 -26.50 3.76 -16.91
N VAL A 380 -27.41 2.84 -17.26
CA VAL A 380 -28.58 2.51 -16.44
C VAL A 380 -28.18 1.70 -15.21
N LEU A 381 -27.25 0.74 -15.32
CA LEU A 381 -26.74 -0.04 -14.19
C LEU A 381 -26.04 0.84 -13.16
N LEU A 382 -25.25 1.82 -13.59
CA LEU A 382 -24.60 2.80 -12.70
C LEU A 382 -25.63 3.67 -11.96
N TYR A 383 -26.72 4.05 -12.61
CA TYR A 383 -27.84 4.74 -11.95
C TYR A 383 -28.52 3.84 -10.90
N VAL A 384 -28.73 2.57 -11.22
CA VAL A 384 -29.31 1.61 -10.26
C VAL A 384 -28.38 1.38 -9.07
N ASP A 385 -27.08 1.21 -9.30
CA ASP A 385 -26.06 1.09 -8.26
C ASP A 385 -26.03 2.34 -7.36
N MET A 386 -26.09 3.53 -7.95
CA MET A 386 -26.21 4.81 -7.21
C MET A 386 -27.38 4.81 -6.24
N LEU A 387 -28.56 4.31 -6.66
CA LEU A 387 -29.74 4.20 -5.80
C LEU A 387 -29.55 3.16 -4.68
N PHE A 388 -28.94 2.01 -4.97
CA PHE A 388 -28.67 0.97 -3.97
C PHE A 388 -27.71 1.44 -2.88
N GLU A 389 -26.73 2.28 -3.24
CA GLU A 389 -25.79 2.90 -2.29
C GLU A 389 -26.41 4.08 -1.50
N GLY A 390 -27.69 4.39 -1.73
CA GLY A 390 -28.38 5.50 -1.07
C GLY A 390 -27.91 6.89 -1.52
N VAL A 391 -27.30 6.99 -2.70
CA VAL A 391 -26.88 8.26 -3.30
C VAL A 391 -28.05 8.84 -4.10
N ALA A 392 -28.53 10.02 -3.72
CA ALA A 392 -29.67 10.66 -4.36
C ALA A 392 -29.31 11.23 -5.75
N PRO A 393 -30.02 10.87 -6.83
CA PRO A 393 -29.83 11.48 -8.15
C PRO A 393 -30.11 12.98 -8.15
N ASP A 394 -29.38 13.73 -8.96
CA ASP A 394 -29.55 15.17 -9.14
C ASP A 394 -29.94 15.54 -10.58
N ASN A 395 -30.07 16.85 -10.85
CA ASN A 395 -30.38 17.37 -12.18
C ASN A 395 -29.26 17.15 -13.21
N TYR A 396 -28.06 16.74 -12.79
CA TYR A 396 -26.99 16.30 -13.68
C TYR A 396 -27.03 14.80 -13.97
N THR A 397 -27.64 13.98 -13.10
CA THR A 397 -27.83 12.54 -13.32
C THR A 397 -28.86 12.28 -14.43
N TYR A 398 -30.07 12.82 -14.28
CA TYR A 398 -31.21 12.46 -15.13
C TYR A 398 -30.99 12.68 -16.64
N PRO A 399 -30.40 13.79 -17.11
CA PRO A 399 -30.23 14.01 -18.55
C PRO A 399 -29.45 12.89 -19.25
N PHE A 400 -28.39 12.38 -18.62
CA PHE A 400 -27.53 11.37 -19.24
C PHE A 400 -28.13 9.97 -19.19
N VAL A 401 -28.81 9.60 -18.09
CA VAL A 401 -29.52 8.30 -17.99
C VAL A 401 -30.73 8.26 -18.92
N LEU A 402 -31.50 9.36 -19.02
CA LEU A 402 -32.59 9.48 -19.98
C LEU A 402 -32.09 9.45 -21.42
N SER A 403 -30.96 10.09 -21.71
CA SER A 403 -30.32 10.00 -23.03
C SER A 403 -29.87 8.56 -23.37
N ALA A 404 -29.33 7.82 -22.38
CA ALA A 404 -28.99 6.41 -22.56
C ALA A 404 -30.25 5.56 -22.83
N CYS A 405 -31.35 5.81 -22.13
CA CYS A 405 -32.63 5.14 -22.38
C CYS A 405 -33.17 5.47 -23.78
N ALA A 406 -33.10 6.73 -24.19
CA ALA A 406 -33.52 7.19 -25.51
C ALA A 406 -32.77 6.45 -26.63
N LYS A 407 -31.43 6.47 -26.56
CA LYS A 407 -30.56 5.86 -27.58
C LYS A 407 -30.60 4.33 -27.57
N GLY A 408 -30.81 3.73 -26.39
CA GLY A 408 -31.02 2.29 -26.22
C GLY A 408 -32.47 1.83 -26.46
N LEU A 409 -33.39 2.73 -26.82
CA LEU A 409 -34.82 2.46 -27.00
C LEU A 409 -35.50 1.80 -25.77
N ARG A 410 -35.06 2.18 -24.57
CA ARG A 410 -35.47 1.61 -23.27
C ARG A 410 -36.65 2.38 -22.68
N LEU A 411 -37.83 2.23 -23.28
CA LEU A 411 -39.02 2.99 -22.87
C LEU A 411 -39.44 2.71 -21.42
N SER A 412 -39.39 1.45 -20.99
CA SER A 412 -39.83 1.05 -19.63
C SER A 412 -39.03 1.78 -18.55
N GLU A 413 -37.71 1.81 -18.72
CA GLU A 413 -36.76 2.50 -17.84
C GLU A 413 -36.94 4.01 -17.92
N GLY A 414 -37.13 4.58 -19.12
CA GLY A 414 -37.45 5.99 -19.29
C GLY A 414 -38.71 6.44 -18.54
N VAL A 415 -39.75 5.60 -18.51
CA VAL A 415 -40.98 5.86 -17.74
C VAL A 415 -40.73 5.80 -16.23
N GLN A 416 -39.95 4.84 -15.76
CA GLN A 416 -39.56 4.74 -14.35
C GLN A 416 -38.74 5.95 -13.90
N LEU A 417 -37.79 6.39 -14.73
CA LEU A 417 -36.98 7.58 -14.51
C LEU A 417 -37.85 8.84 -14.46
N HIS A 418 -38.87 8.96 -15.30
CA HIS A 418 -39.83 10.07 -15.22
C HIS A 418 -40.55 10.09 -13.87
N GLY A 419 -40.98 8.93 -13.35
CA GLY A 419 -41.53 8.83 -12.00
C GLY A 419 -40.54 9.27 -10.91
N SER A 420 -39.26 8.89 -11.05
CA SER A 420 -38.18 9.32 -10.16
C SER A 420 -37.96 10.83 -10.21
N VAL A 421 -37.95 11.45 -11.40
CA VAL A 421 -37.82 12.91 -11.60
C VAL A 421 -38.90 13.66 -10.81
N VAL A 422 -40.15 13.21 -10.91
CA VAL A 422 -41.27 13.82 -10.18
C VAL A 422 -41.08 13.64 -8.67
N LYS A 423 -40.79 12.42 -8.23
CA LYS A 423 -40.59 12.09 -6.80
C LYS A 423 -39.46 12.89 -6.16
N MET A 424 -38.37 13.12 -6.90
CA MET A 424 -37.19 13.83 -6.42
C MET A 424 -37.27 15.35 -6.60
N GLY A 425 -38.37 15.88 -7.16
CA GLY A 425 -38.61 17.32 -7.27
C GLY A 425 -37.97 18.01 -8.48
N PHE A 426 -37.51 17.26 -9.49
CA PHE A 426 -36.88 17.80 -10.70
C PHE A 426 -37.84 18.01 -11.88
N HIS A 427 -39.15 17.96 -11.63
CA HIS A 427 -40.21 18.08 -12.66
C HIS A 427 -40.33 19.48 -13.28
N SER A 428 -39.62 20.48 -12.74
CA SER A 428 -39.57 21.84 -13.29
C SER A 428 -38.19 22.20 -13.84
N ASP A 429 -37.21 21.28 -13.79
CA ASP A 429 -35.87 21.53 -14.33
C ASP A 429 -35.88 21.40 -15.86
N ILE A 430 -35.54 22.49 -16.55
CA ILE A 430 -35.60 22.57 -18.02
C ILE A 430 -34.68 21.55 -18.72
N PHE A 431 -33.53 21.22 -18.14
CA PHE A 431 -32.59 20.26 -18.73
C PHE A 431 -33.13 18.83 -18.61
N VAL A 432 -33.73 18.51 -17.46
CA VAL A 432 -34.38 17.22 -17.22
C VAL A 432 -35.61 17.06 -18.13
N LEU A 433 -36.46 18.08 -18.23
CA LEU A 433 -37.65 18.07 -19.09
C LEU A 433 -37.30 17.94 -20.57
N ASN A 434 -36.27 18.65 -21.05
CA ASN A 434 -35.75 18.49 -22.41
C ASN A 434 -35.27 17.06 -22.68
N SER A 435 -34.62 16.44 -21.70
CA SER A 435 -34.15 15.06 -21.80
C SER A 435 -35.30 14.04 -21.79
N LEU A 436 -36.40 14.33 -21.08
CA LEU A 436 -37.64 13.53 -21.11
C LEU A 436 -38.33 13.61 -22.47
N ILE A 437 -38.45 14.81 -23.05
CA ILE A 437 -39.00 15.01 -24.40
C ILE A 437 -38.19 14.20 -25.41
N TYR A 438 -36.85 14.31 -25.36
CA TYR A 438 -35.96 13.53 -26.19
C TYR A 438 -36.16 12.01 -26.01
N CYS A 439 -36.18 11.53 -24.76
CA CYS A 439 -36.36 10.11 -24.46
C CYS A 439 -37.67 9.55 -25.01
N TYR A 440 -38.80 10.22 -24.78
CA TYR A 440 -40.08 9.78 -25.30
C TYR A 440 -40.14 9.84 -26.83
N GLY A 441 -39.56 10.88 -27.45
CA GLY A 441 -39.50 11.01 -28.91
C GLY A 441 -38.72 9.87 -29.58
N GLU A 442 -37.52 9.57 -29.07
CA GLU A 442 -36.69 8.46 -29.58
C GLU A 442 -37.32 7.09 -29.33
N CYS A 443 -38.02 6.91 -28.21
CA CYS A 443 -38.73 5.66 -27.90
C CYS A 443 -40.07 5.50 -28.62
N GLY A 444 -40.55 6.52 -29.33
CA GLY A 444 -41.77 6.45 -30.16
C GLY A 444 -43.05 6.91 -29.48
N GLU A 445 -42.96 7.33 -28.23
CA GLU A 445 -44.07 7.87 -27.45
C GLU A 445 -44.19 9.39 -27.64
N ILE A 446 -44.32 9.84 -28.89
CA ILE A 446 -44.31 11.28 -29.22
C ILE A 446 -45.43 12.06 -28.52
N ASP A 447 -46.57 11.42 -28.25
CA ASP A 447 -47.67 12.06 -27.53
C ASP A 447 -47.33 12.28 -26.05
N ARG A 448 -46.52 11.41 -25.43
CA ARG A 448 -45.98 11.65 -24.07
C ARG A 448 -44.95 12.77 -24.08
N ALA A 449 -44.07 12.82 -25.10
CA ALA A 449 -43.13 13.91 -25.28
C ALA A 449 -43.87 15.26 -25.40
N ARG A 450 -44.98 15.29 -26.16
CA ARG A 450 -45.84 16.47 -26.31
C ARG A 450 -46.47 16.90 -24.98
N LYS A 451 -46.97 15.96 -24.17
CA LYS A 451 -47.52 16.27 -22.84
C LYS A 451 -46.49 16.93 -21.94
N VAL A 452 -45.29 16.36 -21.86
CA VAL A 452 -44.19 16.95 -21.08
C VAL A 452 -43.90 18.37 -21.55
N PHE A 453 -43.82 18.59 -22.87
CA PHE A 453 -43.58 19.91 -23.46
C PHE A 453 -44.70 20.93 -23.15
N ASP A 454 -45.96 20.51 -23.20
CA ASP A 454 -47.11 21.38 -22.91
C ASP A 454 -47.17 21.79 -21.43
N GLU A 455 -46.71 20.91 -20.53
CA GLU A 455 -46.65 21.15 -19.07
C GLU A 455 -45.46 22.03 -18.63
N MET A 456 -44.50 22.30 -19.51
CA MET A 456 -43.35 23.17 -19.18
C MET A 456 -43.77 24.63 -18.99
N CYS A 457 -43.37 25.23 -17.85
CA CYS A 457 -43.56 26.67 -17.59
C CYS A 457 -42.66 27.54 -18.48
N GLU A 458 -41.43 27.10 -18.72
CA GLU A 458 -40.43 27.76 -19.56
C GLU A 458 -39.94 26.80 -20.63
N ARG A 459 -39.75 27.30 -21.85
CA ARG A 459 -39.28 26.52 -23.00
C ARG A 459 -38.14 27.26 -23.66
N ASN A 460 -37.10 26.52 -24.02
CA ASN A 460 -35.98 27.06 -24.78
C ASN A 460 -35.88 26.38 -26.15
N VAL A 461 -34.96 26.86 -26.98
CA VAL A 461 -34.65 26.28 -28.30
C VAL A 461 -34.48 24.75 -28.24
N VAL A 462 -33.88 24.22 -27.18
CA VAL A 462 -33.68 22.76 -27.02
C VAL A 462 -35.00 22.04 -26.78
N SER A 463 -35.94 22.60 -26.02
CA SER A 463 -37.29 22.04 -25.81
C SER A 463 -38.03 21.90 -27.15
N TRP A 464 -38.03 22.97 -27.94
CA TRP A 464 -38.70 23.02 -29.25
C TRP A 464 -38.07 22.07 -30.25
N THR A 465 -36.74 22.16 -30.43
CA THR A 465 -36.01 21.33 -31.39
C THR A 465 -36.12 19.85 -31.05
N SER A 466 -36.05 19.46 -29.77
CA SER A 466 -36.23 18.07 -29.35
C SER A 466 -37.60 17.52 -29.76
N LEU A 467 -38.67 18.30 -29.57
CA LEU A 467 -40.02 17.89 -29.95
C LEU A 467 -40.19 17.85 -31.49
N ILE A 468 -39.74 18.89 -32.20
CA ILE A 468 -39.79 18.97 -33.66
C ILE A 468 -39.05 17.79 -34.30
N CYS A 469 -37.83 17.49 -33.84
CA CYS A 469 -37.08 16.32 -34.29
C CYS A 469 -37.80 15.01 -33.98
N GLY A 470 -38.47 14.91 -32.82
CA GLY A 470 -39.34 13.78 -32.48
C GLY A 470 -40.46 13.57 -33.50
N TYR A 471 -41.22 14.61 -33.85
CA TYR A 471 -42.29 14.53 -34.87
C TYR A 471 -41.72 14.18 -36.25
N ALA A 472 -40.61 14.81 -36.65
CA ALA A 472 -39.99 14.58 -37.95
C ALA A 472 -39.53 13.12 -38.13
N ARG A 473 -38.94 12.51 -37.09
CA ARG A 473 -38.52 11.09 -37.12
C ARG A 473 -39.68 10.10 -37.14
N ARG A 474 -40.89 10.55 -36.83
CA ARG A 474 -42.13 9.75 -36.88
C ARG A 474 -42.99 10.03 -38.10
N GLU A 475 -42.41 10.66 -39.13
CA GLU A 475 -43.08 11.01 -40.38
C GLU A 475 -44.27 11.96 -40.21
N ARG A 476 -44.38 12.62 -39.05
CA ARG A 476 -45.40 13.64 -38.73
C ARG A 476 -44.91 15.02 -39.14
N HIS A 477 -44.54 15.15 -40.41
CA HIS A 477 -43.85 16.34 -40.93
C HIS A 477 -44.69 17.62 -40.86
N LYS A 478 -46.01 17.53 -40.99
CA LYS A 478 -46.91 18.69 -40.91
C LYS A 478 -46.89 19.30 -39.51
N GLU A 479 -46.97 18.46 -38.47
CA GLU A 479 -46.88 18.90 -37.09
C GLU A 479 -45.48 19.45 -36.75
N ALA A 480 -44.41 18.84 -37.27
CA ALA A 480 -43.06 19.33 -37.10
C ALA A 480 -42.88 20.76 -37.66
N VAL A 481 -43.35 21.00 -38.89
CA VAL A 481 -43.29 22.33 -39.52
C VAL A 481 -44.17 23.34 -38.79
N SER A 482 -45.37 22.94 -38.37
CA SER A 482 -46.26 23.80 -37.59
C SER A 482 -45.63 24.21 -36.25
N LEU A 483 -44.95 23.30 -35.56
CA LEU A 483 -44.23 23.59 -34.33
C LEU A 483 -43.03 24.52 -34.55
N PHE A 484 -42.33 24.38 -35.69
CA PHE A 484 -41.24 25.29 -36.04
C PHE A 484 -41.72 26.74 -36.22
N PHE A 485 -42.80 26.96 -36.95
CA PHE A 485 -43.34 28.32 -37.09
C PHE A 485 -43.83 28.88 -35.75
N LYS A 486 -44.45 28.05 -34.91
CA LYS A 486 -44.85 28.46 -33.56
C LYS A 486 -43.66 28.86 -32.69
N MET A 487 -42.55 28.12 -32.76
CA MET A 487 -41.30 28.47 -32.07
C MET A 487 -40.80 29.87 -32.48
N VAL A 488 -40.81 30.16 -33.79
CA VAL A 488 -40.38 31.46 -34.34
C VAL A 488 -41.32 32.60 -33.93
N GLU A 489 -42.64 32.37 -33.92
CA GLU A 489 -43.64 33.35 -33.47
C GLU A 489 -43.48 33.71 -31.99
N GLU A 490 -43.09 32.74 -31.15
CA GLU A 490 -42.81 32.94 -29.72
C GLU A 490 -41.40 33.53 -29.45
N GLY A 491 -40.65 33.92 -30.49
CA GLY A 491 -39.38 34.63 -30.37
C GLY A 491 -38.19 33.76 -29.95
N ASN A 492 -38.23 32.45 -30.21
CA ASN A 492 -37.15 31.50 -29.95
C ASN A 492 -36.34 31.12 -31.19
#